data_AF-A0A1H5SWR9-F1
#
_entry.id   AF-A0A1H5SWR9-F1
#
_cell.length_a   1.000
_cell.length_b   1.000
_cell.length_c   1.000
_cell.angle_alpha   90.00
_cell.angle_beta   90.00
_cell.angle_gamma   90.00
#
_symmetry.space_group_name_H-M   'P 1'
#
loop_
_entity.id
_entity.type
_entity.pdbx_description
1 polymer ?
#
loop_
_entity_poly.entity_id
_entity_poly.type
_entity_poly.pdbx_seq_one_letter_code
_entity_poly.pdbx_strand_id
1 'polypeptide(L)'
;MSPLEAQNDDIHKAEKNARTYIDHDKLAKQYRNTAKEMLIKAEDQKKLLRHYEEKSYLYGRQAQDKQSHTSALLHKYERAAEETLKQAAFHQRMASELAHRDHSTSAETPPERSYENNAGIGSDSKDQI
;
A
#
# COMPACT_ATOMS: atom_id res chain seq x y z
N MET A 1 -15.64 8.87 17.93
CA MET A 1 -14.50 8.30 17.19
C MET A 1 -13.59 9.43 16.76
N SER A 2 -12.30 9.29 17.00
CA SER A 2 -11.29 10.17 16.41
C SER A 2 -11.18 9.89 14.90
N PRO A 3 -10.76 10.86 14.07
CA PRO A 3 -10.60 10.66 12.62
C PRO A 3 -9.70 9.46 12.27
N LEU A 4 -8.73 9.15 13.13
CA LEU A 4 -7.80 8.02 12.96
C LEU A 4 -8.48 6.65 13.14
N GLU A 5 -9.44 6.55 14.06
CA GLU A 5 -10.17 5.30 14.31
C GLU A 5 -11.08 4.96 13.12
N ALA A 6 -11.77 5.97 12.56
CA ALA A 6 -12.59 5.78 11.36
C ALA A 6 -11.74 5.41 10.13
N GLN A 7 -10.53 5.97 10.01
CA GLN A 7 -9.59 5.64 8.94
C GLN A 7 -9.07 4.20 9.05
N ASN A 8 -8.83 3.71 10.27
CA ASN A 8 -8.42 2.33 10.51
C ASN A 8 -9.53 1.33 10.14
N ASP A 9 -10.79 1.62 10.48
CA ASP A 9 -11.92 0.74 10.13
C ASP A 9 -12.09 0.61 8.61
N ASP A 10 -11.91 1.70 7.86
CA ASP A 10 -11.96 1.70 6.40
C ASP A 10 -10.80 0.91 5.78
N ILE A 11 -9.58 1.09 6.32
CA ILE A 11 -8.40 0.32 5.90
C ILE A 11 -8.63 -1.18 6.13
N HIS A 12 -9.12 -1.59 7.29
CA HIS A 12 -9.39 -3.01 7.59
C HIS A 12 -10.45 -3.62 6.68
N LYS A 13 -11.46 -2.84 6.29
CA LYS A 13 -12.46 -3.28 5.31
C LYS A 13 -11.84 -3.40 3.92
N ALA A 14 -10.99 -2.47 3.52
CA ALA A 14 -10.29 -2.50 2.23
C ALA A 14 -9.31 -3.68 2.15
N GLU A 15 -8.58 -3.99 3.23
CA GLU A 15 -7.68 -5.15 3.32
C GLU A 15 -8.39 -6.48 3.04
N LYS A 16 -9.57 -6.69 3.64
CA LYS A 16 -10.35 -7.93 3.44
C LYS A 16 -10.84 -8.13 2.02
N ASN A 17 -10.96 -7.04 1.25
CA ASN A 17 -11.52 -7.06 -0.10
C ASN A 17 -10.46 -6.87 -1.20
N ALA A 18 -9.21 -6.59 -0.85
CA ALA A 18 -8.15 -6.33 -1.83
C ALA A 18 -7.81 -7.61 -2.62
N ARG A 19 -7.97 -7.53 -3.95
CA ARG A 19 -7.73 -8.65 -4.86
C ARG A 19 -6.91 -8.26 -6.08
N THR A 20 -6.96 -7.00 -6.46
CA THR A 20 -6.30 -6.48 -7.66
C THR A 20 -5.05 -5.68 -7.31
N TYR A 21 -4.18 -5.45 -8.30
CA TYR A 21 -3.02 -4.58 -8.10
C TYR A 21 -3.44 -3.16 -7.66
N ILE A 22 -4.58 -2.67 -8.18
CA ILE A 22 -5.13 -1.35 -7.84
C ILE A 22 -5.53 -1.28 -6.36
N ASP A 23 -6.15 -2.34 -5.84
CA ASP A 23 -6.58 -2.38 -4.43
C ASP A 23 -5.37 -2.33 -3.50
N HIS A 24 -4.34 -3.11 -3.79
CA HIS A 24 -3.11 -3.13 -3.01
C HIS A 24 -2.31 -1.82 -3.13
N ASP A 25 -2.28 -1.17 -4.30
CA ASP A 25 -1.66 0.16 -4.44
C ASP A 25 -2.40 1.22 -3.61
N LYS A 26 -3.75 1.19 -3.59
CA LYS A 26 -4.56 2.08 -2.75
C LYS A 26 -4.26 1.86 -1.26
N LEU A 27 -4.21 0.60 -0.80
CA LEU A 27 -3.85 0.28 0.59
C LEU A 27 -2.45 0.77 0.94
N ALA A 28 -1.47 0.57 0.04
CA ALA A 28 -0.10 1.08 0.26
C ALA A 28 -0.07 2.61 0.42
N LYS A 29 -0.89 3.33 -0.35
CA LYS A 29 -1.04 4.79 -0.25
C LYS A 29 -1.72 5.21 1.06
N GLN A 30 -2.80 4.53 1.46
CA GLN A 30 -3.49 4.80 2.73
C GLN A 30 -2.56 4.61 3.92
N TYR A 31 -1.89 3.45 4.01
CA TYR A 31 -0.92 3.18 5.07
C TYR A 31 0.23 4.19 5.09
N ARG A 32 0.75 4.60 3.93
CA ARG A 32 1.80 5.63 3.86
C ARG A 32 1.31 6.98 4.40
N ASN A 33 0.05 7.33 4.18
CA ASN A 33 -0.54 8.56 4.72
C ASN A 33 -0.72 8.47 6.24
N THR A 34 -1.25 7.35 6.74
CA THR A 34 -1.37 7.10 8.19
C THR A 34 0.00 7.15 8.88
N ALA A 35 1.05 6.60 8.27
CA ALA A 35 2.40 6.67 8.81
C ALA A 35 2.91 8.12 8.90
N LYS A 36 2.63 8.96 7.89
CA LYS A 36 2.98 10.39 7.92
C LYS A 36 2.29 11.11 9.08
N GLU A 37 1.01 10.82 9.31
CA GLU A 37 0.26 11.40 10.44
C GLU A 37 0.86 10.99 11.79
N MET A 38 1.30 9.73 11.93
CA MET A 38 1.99 9.26 13.12
C MET A 38 3.34 9.96 13.32
N LEU A 39 4.11 10.19 12.24
CA LEU A 39 5.37 10.93 12.31
C LEU A 39 5.16 12.41 12.69
N ILE A 40 4.08 13.04 12.22
CA ILE A 40 3.71 14.41 12.63
C ILE A 40 3.46 14.43 14.15
N LYS A 41 2.68 13.47 14.67
CA LYS A 41 2.42 13.36 16.11
C LYS A 41 3.69 13.09 16.91
N ALA A 42 4.58 12.23 16.40
CA ALA A 42 5.88 11.98 17.02
C ALA A 42 6.70 13.27 17.13
N GLU A 43 6.77 14.06 16.06
CA GLU A 43 7.49 15.34 16.07
C GLU A 43 6.89 16.35 17.05
N ASP A 44 5.56 16.39 17.19
CA ASP A 44 4.90 17.23 18.21
C ASP A 44 5.25 16.78 19.63
N GLN A 45 5.25 15.46 19.90
CA GLN A 45 5.70 14.95 21.21
C GLN A 45 7.16 15.24 21.46
N LYS A 46 8.03 15.17 20.44
CA LYS A 46 9.45 15.48 20.55
C LYS A 46 9.69 16.94 20.93
N LYS A 47 8.96 17.88 20.32
CA LYS A 47 9.02 19.30 20.68
C LYS A 47 8.52 19.53 22.11
N LEU A 48 7.44 18.88 22.50
CA LEU A 48 6.88 18.99 23.85
C LEU A 48 7.81 18.39 24.91
N LEU A 49 8.42 17.25 24.63
CA LEU A 49 9.40 16.61 25.52
C LEU A 49 10.57 17.55 25.77
N ARG A 50 11.13 18.12 24.70
CA ARG A 50 12.21 19.11 24.79
C ARG A 50 11.82 20.29 25.66
N HIS A 51 10.60 20.80 25.52
CA HIS A 51 10.10 21.88 26.37
C HIS A 51 10.04 21.49 27.85
N TYR A 52 9.59 20.28 28.18
CA TYR A 52 9.57 19.79 29.56
C TYR A 52 10.96 19.50 30.12
N GLU A 53 11.92 19.14 29.28
CA GLU A 53 13.33 18.97 29.66
C GLU A 53 13.98 20.33 29.95
N GLU A 54 13.91 21.26 29.00
CA GLU A 54 14.51 22.60 29.08
C GLU A 54 13.90 23.46 30.19
N LYS A 55 12.58 23.35 30.41
CA LYS A 55 11.84 24.16 31.39
C LYS A 55 11.30 23.34 32.56
N SER A 56 11.99 22.26 32.92
CA SER A 56 11.62 21.40 34.05
C SER A 56 11.39 22.17 35.36
N TYR A 57 12.15 23.25 35.59
CA TYR A 57 12.00 24.13 36.76
C TYR A 57 10.61 24.77 36.90
N LEU A 58 9.86 24.95 35.81
CA LEU A 58 8.48 25.48 35.85
C LEU A 58 7.48 24.48 36.42
N TYR A 59 7.81 23.18 36.43
CA TYR A 59 6.89 22.10 36.79
C TYR A 59 7.29 21.38 38.09
N GLY A 60 8.48 21.68 38.64
CA GLY A 60 8.99 21.05 39.86
C GLY A 60 8.97 19.53 39.76
N ARG A 61 8.40 18.84 40.77
CA ARG A 61 8.32 17.37 40.80
C ARG A 61 7.50 16.78 39.65
N GLN A 62 6.54 17.51 39.09
CA GLN A 62 5.71 17.03 37.97
C GLN A 62 6.48 16.97 36.64
N ALA A 63 7.66 17.59 36.55
CA ALA A 63 8.47 17.57 35.33
C ALA A 63 8.80 16.13 34.89
N GLN A 64 9.18 15.27 35.84
CA GLN A 64 9.58 13.89 35.55
C GLN A 64 8.42 13.06 34.98
N ASP A 65 7.21 13.20 35.55
CA ASP A 65 6.03 12.49 35.06
C ASP A 65 5.66 12.96 33.64
N LYS A 66 5.71 14.28 33.40
CA LYS A 66 5.44 14.88 32.08
C LYS A 66 6.45 14.41 31.04
N GLN A 67 7.74 14.42 31.37
CA GLN A 67 8.80 13.93 30.47
C GLN A 67 8.59 12.44 30.16
N SER A 68 8.38 11.61 31.17
CA SER A 68 8.20 10.17 31.01
C SER A 68 6.99 9.83 30.16
N HIS A 69 5.86 10.50 30.41
CA HIS A 69 4.64 10.32 29.63
C HIS A 69 4.82 10.76 28.17
N THR A 70 5.44 11.92 27.94
CA THR A 70 5.66 12.46 26.59
C THR A 70 6.64 11.60 25.80
N SER A 71 7.70 11.10 26.44
CA SER A 71 8.66 10.15 25.85
C SER A 71 7.97 8.83 25.47
N ALA A 72 7.11 8.30 26.34
CA ALA A 72 6.32 7.10 26.01
C ALA A 72 5.41 7.31 24.80
N LEU A 73 4.76 8.48 24.69
CA LEU A 73 3.94 8.83 23.52
C LEU A 73 4.78 8.99 22.25
N LEU A 74 5.94 9.65 22.31
CA LEU A 74 6.89 9.76 21.21
C LEU A 74 7.22 8.37 20.65
N HIS A 75 7.71 7.47 21.50
CA HIS A 75 8.06 6.11 21.10
C HIS A 75 6.87 5.30 20.59
N LYS A 76 5.68 5.52 21.16
CA LYS A 76 4.46 4.89 20.65
C LYS A 76 4.18 5.29 19.21
N TYR A 77 4.26 6.58 18.89
CA TYR A 77 4.01 7.06 17.53
C TYR A 77 5.11 6.67 16.55
N GLU A 78 6.38 6.67 16.97
CA GLU A 78 7.49 6.19 16.14
C GLU A 78 7.32 4.72 15.76
N ARG A 79 7.05 3.84 16.73
CA ARG A 79 6.81 2.41 16.46
C ARG A 79 5.59 2.20 15.58
N ALA A 80 4.49 2.90 15.85
CA ALA A 80 3.29 2.80 15.04
C ALA A 80 3.57 3.24 13.59
N ALA A 81 4.34 4.31 13.37
CA ALA A 81 4.73 4.75 12.04
C ALA A 81 5.55 3.68 11.32
N GLU A 82 6.51 3.05 12.01
CA GLU A 82 7.35 1.98 11.45
C GLU A 82 6.52 0.76 11.03
N GLU A 83 5.63 0.29 11.90
CA GLU A 83 4.72 -0.83 11.62
C GLU A 83 3.81 -0.52 10.43
N THR A 84 3.27 0.70 10.39
CA THR A 84 2.40 1.16 9.31
C THR A 84 3.16 1.25 7.98
N LEU A 85 4.43 1.66 7.98
CA LEU A 85 5.28 1.63 6.79
C LEU A 85 5.60 0.21 6.32
N LYS A 86 5.74 -0.76 7.24
CA LYS A 86 5.87 -2.18 6.87
C LYS A 86 4.62 -2.69 6.15
N GLN A 87 3.41 -2.31 6.61
CA GLN A 87 2.16 -2.63 5.93
C GLN A 87 2.09 -1.98 4.53
N ALA A 88 2.48 -0.71 4.42
CA ALA A 88 2.55 -0.02 3.13
C ALA A 88 3.48 -0.74 2.14
N ALA A 89 4.66 -1.17 2.61
CA ALA A 89 5.63 -1.89 1.80
C ALA A 89 5.12 -3.28 1.38
N PHE A 90 4.44 -3.99 2.28
CA PHE A 90 3.80 -5.27 1.98
C PHE A 90 2.80 -5.13 0.84
N HIS A 91 1.86 -4.19 0.94
CA HIS A 91 0.86 -3.97 -0.10
C HIS A 91 1.46 -3.46 -1.42
N GLN A 92 2.51 -2.64 -1.36
CA GLN A 92 3.21 -2.23 -2.57
C GLN A 92 3.83 -3.42 -3.32
N ARG A 93 4.38 -4.40 -2.59
CA ARG A 93 4.91 -5.63 -3.21
C ARG A 93 3.80 -6.46 -3.86
N MET A 94 2.69 -6.66 -3.15
CA MET A 94 1.51 -7.36 -3.69
C MET A 94 0.98 -6.70 -4.97
N ALA A 95 0.92 -5.36 -5.00
CA ALA A 95 0.52 -4.62 -6.19
C ALA A 95 1.46 -4.87 -7.37
N SER A 96 2.78 -4.79 -7.16
CA SER A 96 3.77 -5.07 -8.21
C SER A 96 3.64 -6.52 -8.73
N GLU A 97 3.53 -7.50 -7.84
CA GLU A 97 3.41 -8.92 -8.23
C GLU A 97 2.17 -9.20 -9.08
N LEU A 98 1.03 -8.61 -8.74
CA LEU A 98 -0.21 -8.77 -9.51
C LEU A 98 -0.13 -8.06 -10.86
N ALA A 99 0.41 -6.83 -10.90
CA ALA A 99 0.58 -6.10 -12.16
C ALA A 99 1.49 -6.89 -13.14
N HIS A 100 2.57 -7.48 -12.64
CA HIS A 100 3.44 -8.32 -13.47
C HIS A 100 2.74 -9.56 -14.03
N ARG A 101 1.85 -10.21 -13.25
CA ARG A 101 1.07 -11.36 -13.73
C ARG A 101 0.10 -10.99 -14.84
N ASP A 102 -0.57 -9.84 -14.72
CA ASP A 102 -1.50 -9.34 -15.74
C ASP A 102 -0.78 -9.04 -17.07
N HIS A 103 0.48 -8.60 -17.00
CA HIS A 103 1.30 -8.37 -18.20
C HIS A 103 1.81 -9.66 -18.86
N SER A 104 2.14 -10.69 -18.07
CA SER A 104 2.64 -11.97 -18.60
C SER A 104 1.55 -12.80 -19.29
N THR A 105 0.30 -12.78 -18.80
CA THR A 105 -0.82 -13.52 -19.43
C THR A 105 -1.24 -12.92 -20.78
N SER A 106 -0.99 -11.63 -21.00
CA SER A 106 -1.24 -10.98 -22.30
C SER A 106 -0.21 -11.34 -23.38
N ALA A 107 0.93 -11.93 -23.03
CA ALA A 107 1.99 -12.29 -23.98
C ALA A 107 1.87 -13.75 -24.50
N GLU A 108 1.00 -14.57 -23.92
CA GLU A 108 0.84 -15.99 -24.27
C GLU A 108 -0.32 -16.28 -25.23
N THR A 109 -1.05 -15.29 -25.75
CA THR A 109 -2.06 -15.51 -26.79
C THR A 109 -1.40 -15.57 -28.18
N PRO A 110 -1.37 -16.73 -28.87
CA PRO A 110 -0.87 -16.80 -30.24
C PRO A 110 -1.86 -16.08 -31.18
N PRO A 111 -1.40 -15.37 -32.23
CA PRO A 111 -2.31 -14.80 -33.21
C PRO A 111 -3.04 -15.95 -33.92
N GLU A 112 -4.37 -15.97 -33.81
CA GLU A 112 -5.23 -16.82 -34.63
C GLU A 112 -4.88 -16.57 -36.11
N ARG A 113 -4.24 -17.54 -36.75
CA ARG A 113 -4.03 -17.53 -38.20
C ARG A 113 -5.38 -17.79 -38.87
N SER A 114 -6.04 -16.74 -39.32
CA SER A 114 -7.09 -16.81 -40.31
C SER A 114 -6.48 -17.23 -41.65
N TYR A 115 -6.65 -18.49 -42.05
CA TYR A 115 -6.36 -18.92 -43.42
C TYR A 115 -7.59 -18.57 -44.26
N GLU A 116 -7.54 -17.40 -44.89
CA GLU A 116 -8.45 -17.05 -45.97
C GLU A 116 -8.21 -17.96 -47.18
N ASN A 117 -9.33 -18.47 -47.69
CA ASN A 117 -9.43 -19.37 -48.82
C ASN A 117 -8.89 -18.70 -50.09
N ASN A 118 -8.03 -19.40 -50.84
CA ASN A 118 -7.81 -19.09 -52.25
C ASN A 118 -8.04 -20.34 -53.11
N ALA A 119 -9.07 -20.23 -53.94
CA ALA A 119 -9.52 -21.22 -54.89
C ALA A 119 -8.46 -21.48 -55.96
N GLY A 120 -7.95 -22.72 -56.00
CA GLY A 120 -7.17 -23.24 -57.12
C GLY A 120 -8.08 -24.02 -58.07
N ILE A 121 -8.43 -23.39 -59.18
CA ILE A 121 -9.02 -24.01 -60.37
C ILE A 121 -8.02 -25.01 -60.97
N GLY A 122 -8.46 -26.24 -61.22
CA GLY A 122 -7.76 -27.25 -62.04
C GLY A 122 -8.76 -28.34 -62.42
N SER A 123 -9.54 -28.13 -63.49
CA SER A 123 -9.29 -28.65 -64.85
C SER A 123 -9.38 -30.17 -64.95
N ASP A 124 -10.59 -30.61 -65.28
CA ASP A 124 -10.94 -31.56 -66.35
C ASP A 124 -9.90 -32.63 -66.74
N SER A 125 -10.29 -33.89 -66.58
CA SER A 125 -9.90 -34.98 -67.49
C SER A 125 -10.89 -36.13 -67.36
N LYS A 126 -11.91 -36.06 -68.22
CA LYS A 126 -12.76 -37.17 -68.63
C LYS A 126 -11.97 -38.18 -69.46
N ASP A 127 -12.28 -39.45 -69.21
CA ASP A 127 -12.47 -40.53 -70.16
C ASP A 127 -11.65 -40.53 -71.45
N GLN A 128 -10.80 -41.57 -71.59
CA GLN A 128 -10.49 -42.11 -72.89
C GLN A 128 -10.21 -43.63 -72.82
N ILE A 129 -11.24 -44.37 -73.23
CA ILE A 129 -11.28 -45.61 -74.04
C ILE A 129 -10.48 -46.82 -73.55
#